data_AF-A0A7X6VCW8-F1
#
_entry.id   AF-A0A7X6VCW8-F1
#
_cell.length_a   1.000
_cell.length_b   1.000
_cell.length_c   1.000
_cell.angle_alpha   90.00
_cell.angle_beta   90.00
_cell.angle_gamma   90.00
#
_symmetry.space_group_name_H-M   'P 1'
#
loop_
_entity.id
_entity.type
_entity.pdbx_description
1 polymer ?
#
loop_
_entity_poly.entity_id
_entity_poly.type
_entity_poly.pdbx_seq_one_letter_code
_entity_poly.pdbx_strand_id
1 'polypeptide(L)'
;MIDGEKIKSLFCCPFRFGLNQLWRNMLLAEQVASSRQCDEFGFWVFSPKPNDKYLWKTEESENTEKQFREILTKQGNNHFKKIHLETIFDNLQAIVSEDNDKIWLKLMEDKYRIQ
;
A
#
# COMPACT_ATOMS: atom_id res chain seq x y z
N MET A 1 -10.81 3.92 -9.29
CA MET A 1 -10.31 3.77 -7.90
C MET A 1 -10.21 5.12 -7.23
N ILE A 2 -9.53 6.08 -7.85
CA ILE A 2 -9.42 7.46 -7.36
C ILE A 2 -10.73 8.23 -7.61
N ASP A 3 -11.10 9.09 -6.67
CA ASP A 3 -12.24 9.99 -6.79
C ASP A 3 -11.78 11.34 -7.37
N GLY A 4 -11.94 11.49 -8.68
CA GLY A 4 -11.53 12.69 -9.40
C GLY A 4 -12.28 13.96 -8.98
N GLU A 5 -13.55 13.84 -8.57
CA GLU A 5 -14.34 14.99 -8.10
C GLU A 5 -13.88 15.46 -6.73
N LYS A 6 -13.58 14.53 -5.82
CA LYS A 6 -12.95 14.90 -4.54
C LYS A 6 -11.62 15.61 -4.75
N ILE A 7 -10.76 15.12 -5.64
CA ILE A 7 -9.47 15.76 -5.91
C ILE A 7 -9.65 17.20 -6.39
N LYS A 8 -10.60 17.45 -7.28
CA LYS A 8 -10.90 18.82 -7.77
C LYS A 8 -11.40 19.73 -6.65
N SER A 9 -12.07 19.17 -5.64
CA SER A 9 -12.59 19.93 -4.50
C SER A 9 -11.55 20.23 -3.41
N LEU A 10 -10.37 19.60 -3.45
CA LEU A 10 -9.31 19.83 -2.47
C LEU A 10 -8.64 21.19 -2.70
N PHE A 11 -8.35 21.88 -1.59
CA PHE A 11 -7.66 23.18 -1.59
C PHE A 11 -6.24 23.10 -2.19
N CYS A 12 -5.60 21.93 -2.09
CA CYS A 12 -4.30 21.67 -2.70
C CYS A 12 -4.31 20.31 -3.39
N CYS A 13 -3.50 20.19 -4.47
CA CYS A 13 -3.35 18.91 -5.16
C CYS A 13 -2.63 17.93 -4.22
N PRO A 14 -3.23 16.76 -3.91
CA PRO A 14 -2.66 15.78 -2.98
C PRO A 14 -1.37 15.14 -3.51
N PHE A 15 -1.08 15.34 -4.80
CA PHE A 15 0.13 14.88 -5.48
C PHE A 15 1.22 15.96 -5.54
N ARG A 16 0.92 17.22 -5.14
CA ARG A 16 1.85 18.35 -5.24
C ARG A 16 2.99 18.17 -4.24
N PHE A 17 4.23 18.27 -4.71
CA PHE A 17 5.46 17.93 -3.96
C PHE A 17 5.57 16.44 -3.56
N GLY A 18 4.69 15.58 -4.10
CA GLY A 18 4.71 14.14 -3.91
C GLY A 18 5.86 13.46 -4.66
N LEU A 19 7.06 13.54 -4.09
CA LEU A 19 8.08 12.49 -4.24
C LEU A 19 7.64 11.17 -3.57
N ASN A 20 6.42 11.12 -3.04
CA ASN A 20 5.86 9.94 -2.41
C ASN A 20 5.48 8.90 -3.49
N GLN A 21 6.33 7.87 -3.58
CA GLN A 21 6.21 6.72 -4.48
C GLN A 21 4.81 6.07 -4.42
N LEU A 22 4.13 6.16 -3.28
CA LEU A 22 2.80 5.62 -3.04
C LEU A 22 1.78 6.09 -4.08
N TRP A 23 1.67 7.40 -4.30
CA TRP A 23 0.68 7.98 -5.20
C TRP A 23 0.95 7.63 -6.67
N ARG A 24 2.23 7.63 -7.05
CA ARG A 24 2.66 7.28 -8.41
C ARG A 24 2.34 5.83 -8.73
N ASN A 25 2.60 4.93 -7.78
CA ASN A 25 2.30 3.52 -7.92
C ASN A 25 0.79 3.27 -8.04
N MET A 26 -0.04 3.98 -7.28
CA MET A 26 -1.50 3.86 -7.39
C MET A 26 -2.02 4.34 -8.75
N LEU A 27 -1.60 5.54 -9.20
CA LEU A 27 -1.97 6.09 -10.49
C LEU A 27 -1.54 5.17 -11.64
N LEU A 28 -0.32 4.62 -11.55
CA LEU A 28 0.18 3.65 -12.52
C LEU A 28 -0.66 2.36 -12.53
N ALA A 29 -1.00 1.82 -11.35
CA ALA A 29 -1.82 0.62 -11.25
C ALA A 29 -3.21 0.84 -11.88
N GLU A 30 -3.84 1.98 -11.62
CA GLU A 30 -5.13 2.35 -12.23
C GLU A 30 -5.02 2.50 -13.75
N GLN A 31 -3.97 3.14 -14.25
CA GLN A 31 -3.75 3.28 -15.68
C GLN A 31 -3.52 1.94 -16.37
N VAL A 32 -2.76 1.03 -15.75
CA VAL A 32 -2.53 -0.32 -16.27
C VAL A 32 -3.83 -1.12 -16.31
N ALA A 33 -4.63 -1.08 -15.23
CA ALA A 33 -5.91 -1.77 -15.16
C ALA A 33 -6.88 -1.27 -16.25
N SER A 34 -6.97 0.05 -16.42
CA SER A 34 -7.77 0.67 -17.49
C SER A 34 -7.29 0.25 -18.89
N SER A 35 -5.99 0.33 -19.14
CA SER A 35 -5.39 0.01 -20.45
C SER A 35 -5.54 -1.47 -20.82
N ARG A 36 -5.61 -2.35 -19.82
CA ARG A 36 -5.80 -3.80 -20.00
C ARG A 36 -7.26 -4.24 -19.89
N GLN A 37 -8.19 -3.32 -19.67
CA GLN A 37 -9.62 -3.61 -19.48
C GLN A 37 -9.84 -4.67 -18.38
N CYS A 38 -9.10 -4.57 -17.27
CA CYS A 38 -9.27 -5.47 -16.15
C CYS A 38 -10.67 -5.31 -15.53
N ASP A 39 -11.37 -6.42 -15.31
CA ASP A 39 -12.70 -6.44 -14.67
C ASP A 39 -12.63 -5.91 -13.22
N GLU A 40 -11.52 -6.18 -12.54
CA GLU A 40 -11.26 -5.72 -11.18
C GLU A 40 -9.77 -5.41 -10.98
N PHE A 41 -9.46 -4.43 -10.13
CA PHE A 41 -8.12 -4.21 -9.63
C PHE A 41 -8.13 -3.65 -8.21
N GLY A 42 -7.07 -3.96 -7.46
CA GLY A 42 -6.81 -3.47 -6.11
C GLY A 42 -5.41 -2.90 -5.94
N PHE A 43 -5.20 -2.16 -4.87
CA PHE A 43 -3.90 -1.57 -4.55
C PHE A 43 -3.49 -1.99 -3.14
N TRP A 44 -2.54 -2.91 -3.05
CA TRP A 44 -2.09 -3.47 -1.78
C TRP A 44 -0.69 -2.97 -1.47
N VAL A 45 -0.51 -2.45 -0.26
CA VAL A 45 0.78 -1.99 0.22
C VAL A 45 1.27 -2.96 1.28
N PHE A 46 2.38 -3.61 0.96
CA PHE A 46 3.14 -4.44 1.88
C PHE A 46 4.27 -3.61 2.47
N SER A 47 4.28 -3.41 3.77
CA SER A 47 5.30 -2.59 4.44
C SER A 47 5.63 -3.10 5.83
N PRO A 48 6.85 -2.87 6.35
CA PRO A 48 7.18 -3.13 7.74
C PRO A 48 6.29 -2.32 8.70
N LYS A 49 6.00 -2.84 9.90
CA LYS A 49 5.25 -2.14 10.95
C LYS A 49 5.80 -0.74 11.28
N PRO A 50 7.14 -0.51 11.34
CA PRO A 50 7.68 0.83 11.58
C PRO A 50 7.17 1.91 10.61
N ASN A 51 6.74 1.55 9.38
CA ASN A 51 6.18 2.53 8.45
C ASN A 51 4.89 3.19 8.95
N ASP A 52 4.18 2.61 9.92
CA ASP A 52 3.02 3.27 10.52
C ASP A 52 3.41 4.60 11.21
N LYS A 53 4.58 4.62 11.84
CA LYS A 53 5.13 5.80 12.50
C LYS A 53 5.72 6.81 11.51
N TYR A 54 6.50 6.34 10.53
CA TYR A 54 7.34 7.23 9.71
C TYR A 54 6.72 7.63 8.36
N LEU A 55 5.97 6.73 7.73
CA LEU A 55 5.37 6.94 6.41
C LEU A 55 3.89 7.28 6.51
N TRP A 56 3.14 6.44 7.22
CA TRP A 56 1.70 6.62 7.38
C TRP A 56 1.35 7.70 8.40
N LYS A 57 2.30 7.99 9.32
CA LYS A 57 2.27 9.11 10.27
C LYS A 57 0.90 9.24 10.93
N THR A 58 0.46 8.19 11.61
CA THR A 58 -0.93 8.04 12.08
C THR A 58 -1.41 9.11 13.08
N GLU A 59 -0.55 10.04 13.51
CA GLU A 59 -0.92 11.22 14.30
C GLU A 59 -1.79 12.19 13.49
N GLU A 60 -2.76 12.85 14.14
CA GLU A 60 -3.84 13.59 13.46
C GLU A 60 -3.37 14.71 12.51
N SER A 61 -2.26 15.37 12.82
CA SER A 61 -1.74 16.49 12.03
C SER A 61 -1.03 16.05 10.75
N GLU A 62 -0.59 14.80 10.63
CA GLU A 62 0.19 14.30 9.49
C GLU A 62 -0.26 12.91 8.98
N ASN A 63 -1.53 12.55 9.18
CA ASN A 63 -2.05 11.21 8.83
C ASN A 63 -2.13 10.96 7.31
N THR A 64 -1.03 10.49 6.73
CA THR A 64 -0.90 10.11 5.32
C THR A 64 -1.91 9.05 4.92
N GLU A 65 -2.22 8.08 5.79
CA GLU A 65 -3.21 7.03 5.44
C GLU A 65 -4.62 7.62 5.29
N LYS A 66 -5.01 8.50 6.20
CA LYS A 66 -6.30 9.19 6.13
C LYS A 66 -6.40 10.02 4.86
N GLN A 67 -5.37 10.83 4.57
CA GLN A 67 -5.29 11.63 3.35
C GLN A 67 -5.34 10.75 2.08
N PHE A 68 -4.69 9.58 2.11
CA PHE A 68 -4.75 8.57 1.05
C PHE A 68 -6.16 8.05 0.82
N ARG A 69 -6.83 7.63 1.89
CA ARG A 69 -8.18 7.06 1.81
C ARG A 69 -9.25 8.08 1.43
N GLU A 70 -9.08 9.33 1.79
CA GLU A 70 -10.02 10.42 1.51
C GLU A 70 -10.24 10.61 0.00
N ILE A 71 -9.17 10.51 -0.79
CA ILE A 71 -9.22 10.69 -2.25
C ILE A 71 -9.66 9.44 -3.03
N LEU A 72 -9.96 8.35 -2.34
CA LEU A 72 -10.48 7.14 -2.96
C LEU A 72 -12.01 7.18 -3.04
N THR A 73 -12.53 6.55 -4.09
CA THR A 73 -13.93 6.16 -4.16
C THR A 73 -14.26 5.11 -3.07
N LYS A 74 -15.55 4.83 -2.84
CA LYS A 74 -15.97 3.74 -1.94
C LYS A 74 -15.38 2.40 -2.36
N GLN A 75 -15.43 2.08 -3.67
CA GLN A 75 -14.83 0.88 -4.22
C GLN A 75 -13.31 0.88 -4.04
N GLY A 76 -12.64 2.02 -4.28
CA GLY A 76 -11.20 2.13 -4.06
C GLY A 76 -10.79 1.89 -2.61
N ASN A 77 -11.56 2.37 -1.64
CA ASN A 77 -11.34 2.07 -0.23
C ASN A 77 -11.50 0.58 0.10
N ASN A 78 -12.46 -0.10 -0.53
CA ASN A 78 -12.65 -1.54 -0.36
C ASN A 78 -11.48 -2.37 -0.91
N HIS A 79 -10.90 -1.92 -2.03
CA HIS A 79 -9.81 -2.61 -2.72
C HIS A 79 -8.41 -2.15 -2.30
N PHE A 80 -8.32 -1.14 -1.44
CA PHE A 80 -7.07 -0.73 -0.82
C PHE A 80 -6.81 -1.56 0.43
N LYS A 81 -5.64 -2.19 0.49
CA LYS A 81 -5.18 -2.94 1.67
C LYS A 81 -3.79 -2.45 2.07
N LYS A 82 -3.62 -2.25 3.37
CA LYS A 82 -2.32 -2.08 4.01
C LYS A 82 -2.07 -3.33 4.84
N ILE A 83 -0.99 -4.04 4.55
CA ILE A 83 -0.64 -5.30 5.20
C ILE A 83 0.80 -5.21 5.68
N HIS A 84 1.02 -5.56 6.95
CA HIS A 84 2.35 -5.59 7.53
C HIS A 84 3.11 -6.83 7.07
N LEU A 85 4.37 -6.64 6.64
CA LEU A 85 5.22 -7.74 6.17
C LEU A 85 5.41 -8.82 7.24
N GLU A 86 5.47 -8.43 8.50
CA GLU A 86 5.57 -9.31 9.66
C GLU A 86 4.42 -10.33 9.67
N THR A 87 3.18 -9.90 9.43
CA THR A 87 2.03 -10.80 9.36
C THR A 87 2.12 -11.78 8.20
N ILE A 88 2.69 -11.36 7.07
CA ILE A 88 2.88 -12.25 5.91
C ILE A 88 3.94 -13.30 6.25
N PHE A 89 5.06 -12.88 6.83
CA PHE A 89 6.13 -13.78 7.23
C PHE A 89 5.65 -14.80 8.27
N ASP A 90 4.92 -14.37 9.30
CA ASP A 90 4.36 -15.27 10.31
C ASP A 90 3.42 -16.32 9.67
N ASN A 91 2.60 -15.91 8.70
CA ASN A 91 1.74 -16.84 7.96
C ASN A 91 2.52 -17.79 7.06
N LEU A 92 3.55 -17.30 6.36
CA LEU A 92 4.38 -18.13 5.47
C LEU A 92 5.18 -19.16 6.26
N GLN A 93 5.73 -18.79 7.43
CA GLN A 93 6.43 -19.72 8.30
C GLN A 93 5.56 -20.91 8.73
N ALA A 94 4.25 -20.70 8.87
CA ALA A 94 3.31 -21.76 9.23
C ALA A 94 2.95 -22.71 8.06
N ILE A 95 3.17 -22.29 6.82
CA ILE A 95 2.75 -23.01 5.60
C ILE A 95 3.94 -23.70 4.93
N VAL A 96 5.11 -23.06 4.94
CA VAL A 96 6.29 -23.52 4.21
C VAL A 96 6.90 -24.74 4.89
N SER A 97 6.91 -25.87 4.20
CA SER A 97 7.44 -27.14 4.69
C SER A 97 8.81 -27.50 4.10
N GLU A 98 9.11 -27.07 2.87
CA GLU A 98 10.33 -27.41 2.14
C GLU A 98 11.56 -26.61 2.60
N ASP A 99 12.72 -27.25 2.69
CA ASP A 99 13.92 -26.63 3.26
C ASP A 99 14.46 -25.46 2.41
N ASN A 100 14.39 -25.56 1.09
CA ASN A 100 14.79 -24.47 0.19
C ASN A 100 13.91 -23.24 0.37
N ASP A 101 12.60 -23.44 0.50
CA ASP A 101 11.65 -22.35 0.72
C ASP A 101 11.83 -21.72 2.10
N LYS A 102 12.17 -22.50 3.13
CA LYS A 102 12.52 -21.97 4.46
C LYS A 102 13.78 -21.10 4.41
N ILE A 103 14.80 -21.51 3.66
CA ILE A 103 16.02 -20.72 3.46
C ILE A 103 15.68 -19.41 2.75
N TRP A 104 14.88 -19.47 1.68
CA TRP A 104 14.45 -18.29 0.96
C TRP A 104 13.63 -17.34 1.85
N LEU A 105 12.68 -17.88 2.62
CA LEU A 105 11.84 -17.11 3.53
C LEU A 105 12.68 -16.41 4.60
N LYS A 106 13.66 -17.12 5.18
CA LYS A 106 14.60 -16.53 6.13
C LYS A 106 15.39 -15.37 5.54
N LEU A 107 15.91 -15.52 4.32
CA LEU A 107 16.63 -14.43 3.63
C LEU A 107 15.74 -13.23 3.35
N MET A 108 14.47 -13.47 3.02
CA MET A 108 13.48 -12.40 2.85
C MET A 108 13.18 -11.68 4.17
N GLU A 109 13.01 -12.44 5.25
CA GLU A 109 12.82 -11.86 6.59
C GLU A 109 14.02 -11.04 7.03
N ASP A 110 15.24 -11.58 6.93
CA ASP A 110 16.46 -10.87 7.31
C ASP A 110 16.62 -9.54 6.55
N LYS A 111 16.13 -9.47 5.31
CA LYS A 111 16.20 -8.26 4.47
C LYS A 111 15.10 -7.24 4.77
N TYR A 112 13.89 -7.70 5.08
CA TYR A 112 12.69 -6.84 5.08
C TYR A 112 11.96 -6.72 6.43
N ARG A 113 12.26 -7.59 7.41
CA ARG A 113 11.75 -7.48 8.79
C ARG A 113 12.69 -6.54 9.57
N ILE A 114 12.29 -5.29 9.70
CA ILE A 114 13.03 -4.29 10.48
C ILE A 114 12.70 -4.53 11.97
N GLN A 115 13.73 -4.75 12.80
CA GLN A 115 13.62 -4.94 14.25
C GLN A 115 13.37 -3.62 14.99
#